data_AF-A0A2V2XEI5-F1
#
_entry.id   AF-A0A2V2XEI5-F1
#
_cell.length_a   1.000
_cell.length_b   1.000
_cell.length_c   1.000
_cell.angle_alpha   90.00
_cell.angle_beta   90.00
_cell.angle_gamma   90.00
#
_symmetry.space_group_name_H-M   'P 1'
#
loop_
_entity.id
_entity.type
_entity.pdbx_description
1 polymer ?
#
loop_
_entity_poly.entity_id
_entity_poly.type
_entity_poly.pdbx_seq_one_letter_code
_entity_poly.pdbx_strand_id
1 'polypeptide(L)'
;MWRPTRWLSLRLTPDPSLVVLPAGVRRVEVYRNAVSSREESIIWDELSLVLEREGQKALSERSTPQSKIVKHTYLEMHGDQRFTEVKSWQRKELRRLPGLVWSPTLMACMRDVAPALLGSVPDTARVVEHNMPGYEMHIEHPTVGCCFLYLSLLSDTVLSFDDEPTGRRGQVFLPQRSLMRCSGEARWGWRFGEQPNDTHTFISDAGVRRVVETDMRLSVQLWRFTPQLLDARVLQDRVEASIRRLEEREKNGSDVRHTEEPCESPKSDFSAASVGQNTGGGPLGGDYAANTSPHPGGGTKITMGTIEKDYDKYKQKFQNVHGVLQEMKALQDAGQPINDMWLKRKILDGQGNAEQDTSDGFDAEDVEGTWDRVDARARFYKARLKSMDYDGSASLNNTMPDITEDAPLDMKKTIRKIAPLVKDGEKIVASFPGLQ
;
A
#
# COMPACT_ATOMS: atom_id res chain seq x y z
N MET A 1 -15.02 -11.24 49.71
CA MET A 1 -13.77 -11.64 50.39
C MET A 1 -12.90 -12.34 49.34
N TRP A 2 -11.70 -11.84 49.01
CA TRP A 2 -10.72 -12.43 48.06
C TRP A 2 -11.21 -12.61 46.59
N ARG A 3 -10.38 -12.45 45.53
CA ARG A 3 -8.96 -12.08 45.39
C ARG A 3 -8.78 -11.00 44.31
N PRO A 4 -7.90 -10.00 44.51
CA PRO A 4 -7.32 -9.22 43.41
C PRO A 4 -6.01 -9.86 42.92
N THR A 5 -6.07 -10.65 41.84
CA THR A 5 -4.87 -11.24 41.20
C THR A 5 -4.84 -10.93 39.70
N ARG A 6 -4.69 -9.64 39.37
CA ARG A 6 -4.30 -9.10 38.06
C ARG A 6 -3.11 -8.14 38.22
N TRP A 7 -2.03 -8.68 38.80
CA TRP A 7 -0.79 -7.94 39.13
C TRP A 7 0.46 -8.73 38.72
N LEU A 8 0.42 -9.28 37.50
CA LEU A 8 1.62 -9.61 36.73
C LEU A 8 1.43 -8.97 35.35
N SER A 9 2.03 -7.79 35.15
CA SER A 9 2.16 -7.21 33.82
C SER A 9 3.03 -8.12 32.98
N LEU A 10 2.44 -8.75 31.97
CA LEU A 10 3.02 -9.82 31.17
C LEU A 10 4.13 -9.25 30.26
N ARG A 11 5.32 -9.04 30.84
CA ARG A 11 6.54 -8.62 30.12
C ARG A 11 7.00 -9.76 29.23
N LEU A 12 6.42 -9.81 28.03
CA LEU A 12 6.86 -10.66 26.95
C LEU A 12 8.30 -10.28 26.57
N THR A 13 9.23 -11.21 26.79
CA THR A 13 10.62 -11.10 26.35
C THR A 13 10.75 -11.78 24.98
N PRO A 14 11.31 -11.12 23.95
CA PRO A 14 11.48 -11.74 22.64
C PRO A 14 12.52 -12.86 22.73
N ASP A 15 12.24 -14.01 22.13
CA ASP A 15 13.16 -15.13 22.00
C ASP A 15 13.73 -15.19 20.57
N PRO A 16 14.95 -14.66 20.34
CA PRO A 16 15.56 -14.68 19.01
C PRO A 16 15.94 -16.10 18.55
N SER A 17 16.00 -17.11 19.43
CA SER A 17 16.33 -18.49 19.03
C SER A 17 15.23 -19.16 18.19
N LEU A 18 14.10 -18.47 17.97
CA LEU A 18 12.95 -18.92 17.19
C LEU A 18 12.82 -18.22 15.83
N VAL A 19 13.69 -17.26 15.53
CA VAL A 19 13.64 -16.46 14.29
C VAL A 19 14.97 -16.65 13.55
N VAL A 20 14.92 -17.17 12.34
CA VAL A 20 16.09 -17.28 11.45
C VAL A 20 15.78 -16.50 10.17
N LEU A 21 16.37 -15.32 10.06
CA LEU A 21 16.22 -14.40 8.93
C LEU A 21 17.60 -13.97 8.44
N PRO A 22 17.78 -13.67 7.14
CA PRO A 22 19.08 -13.25 6.61
C PRO A 22 19.61 -11.97 7.26
N ALA A 23 20.93 -11.78 7.20
CA ALA A 23 21.58 -10.57 7.70
C ALA A 23 20.93 -9.29 7.13
N GLY A 24 20.69 -8.31 8.00
CA GLY A 24 19.92 -7.08 7.70
C GLY A 24 18.43 -7.20 7.97
N VAL A 25 17.81 -8.37 7.71
CA VAL A 25 16.36 -8.60 7.79
C VAL A 25 15.92 -8.76 9.25
N ARG A 26 15.72 -7.65 9.94
CA ARG A 26 15.22 -7.58 11.32
C ARG A 26 13.72 -7.32 11.35
N ARG A 27 13.14 -7.36 12.57
CA ARG A 27 11.76 -6.97 12.93
C ARG A 27 10.66 -8.04 12.74
N VAL A 28 11.04 -9.32 12.70
CA VAL A 28 10.17 -10.37 13.25
C VAL A 28 10.66 -10.72 14.66
N GLU A 29 9.75 -10.77 15.62
CA GLU A 29 10.02 -11.05 17.02
C GLU A 29 9.00 -12.09 17.52
N VAL A 30 9.43 -13.11 18.26
CA VAL A 30 8.54 -14.16 18.81
C VAL A 30 8.61 -14.17 20.32
N TYR A 31 7.45 -14.27 20.96
CA TYR A 31 7.27 -14.32 22.40
C TYR A 31 6.63 -15.66 22.78
N ARG A 32 7.28 -16.47 23.63
CA ARG A 32 6.70 -17.74 24.13
C ARG A 32 5.65 -17.48 25.20
N ASN A 33 4.66 -18.38 25.30
CA ASN A 33 3.64 -18.39 26.37
C ASN A 33 2.97 -17.02 26.56
N ALA A 34 2.61 -16.37 25.46
CA ALA A 34 1.96 -15.06 25.45
C ALA A 34 0.51 -15.09 25.96
N VAL A 35 -0.08 -16.28 26.02
CA VAL A 35 -1.29 -16.62 26.78
C VAL A 35 -1.00 -17.88 27.61
N SER A 36 -1.71 -18.07 28.72
CA SER A 36 -1.69 -19.33 29.47
C SER A 36 -2.52 -20.42 28.78
N SER A 37 -2.31 -21.69 29.16
CA SER A 37 -3.14 -22.81 28.68
C SER A 37 -4.63 -22.68 29.03
N ARG A 38 -4.96 -21.98 30.13
CA ARG A 38 -6.35 -21.67 30.48
C ARG A 38 -6.95 -20.63 29.54
N GLU A 39 -6.20 -19.58 29.22
CA GLU A 39 -6.65 -18.54 28.28
C GLU A 39 -6.77 -19.11 26.86
N GLU A 40 -5.82 -19.95 26.44
CA GLU A 40 -5.89 -20.69 25.17
C GLU A 40 -7.16 -21.52 25.03
N SER A 41 -7.50 -22.33 26.04
CA SER A 41 -8.75 -23.14 26.02
C SER A 41 -9.98 -22.24 25.88
N ILE A 42 -10.06 -21.14 26.64
CA ILE A 42 -11.23 -20.25 26.59
C ILE A 42 -11.28 -19.47 25.28
N ILE A 43 -10.14 -19.06 24.71
CA ILE A 43 -10.06 -18.41 23.40
C ILE A 43 -10.49 -19.37 22.28
N TRP A 44 -10.14 -20.66 22.38
CA TRP A 44 -10.63 -21.69 21.48
C TRP A 44 -12.15 -21.86 21.60
N ASP A 45 -12.70 -22.00 22.81
CA ASP A 45 -14.14 -22.15 23.04
C ASP A 45 -14.93 -20.90 22.56
N GLU A 46 -14.38 -19.70 22.77
CA GLU A 46 -14.96 -18.41 22.32
C GLU A 46 -14.96 -18.28 20.78
N LEU A 47 -13.88 -18.71 20.10
CA LEU A 47 -13.72 -18.52 18.65
C LEU A 47 -14.27 -19.66 17.79
N SER A 48 -14.22 -20.91 18.26
CA SER A 48 -14.75 -22.09 17.54
C SER A 48 -16.24 -21.94 17.25
N LEU A 49 -17.03 -21.48 18.23
CA LEU A 49 -18.46 -21.15 18.08
C LEU A 49 -18.73 -20.18 16.91
N VAL A 50 -17.82 -19.23 16.65
CA VAL A 50 -17.97 -18.24 15.57
C VAL A 50 -17.42 -18.78 14.25
N LEU A 51 -16.34 -19.58 14.28
CA LEU A 51 -15.79 -20.28 13.12
C LEU A 51 -16.79 -21.27 12.51
N GLU A 52 -17.50 -22.05 13.32
CA GLU A 52 -18.54 -22.98 12.86
C GLU A 52 -19.70 -22.26 12.16
N ARG A 53 -20.05 -21.06 12.65
CA ARG A 53 -21.28 -20.35 12.31
C ARG A 53 -21.12 -19.31 11.20
N GLU A 54 -20.04 -18.53 11.25
CA GLU A 54 -19.79 -17.37 10.37
C GLU A 54 -18.49 -17.56 9.54
N GLY A 55 -17.72 -18.63 9.80
CA GLY A 55 -16.47 -18.94 9.11
C GLY A 55 -16.65 -19.53 7.71
N GLN A 56 -15.73 -19.18 6.81
CA GLN A 56 -15.70 -19.64 5.42
C GLN A 56 -14.73 -20.81 5.29
N LYS A 57 -15.22 -21.96 4.82
CA LYS A 57 -14.42 -23.20 4.70
C LYS A 57 -13.77 -23.29 3.33
N ALA A 58 -12.44 -23.17 3.30
CA ALA A 58 -11.63 -23.48 2.13
C ALA A 58 -11.50 -25.01 2.00
N LEU A 59 -11.81 -25.55 0.83
CA LEU A 59 -11.70 -26.99 0.55
C LEU A 59 -10.37 -27.32 -0.13
N SER A 60 -9.92 -28.56 0.03
CA SER A 60 -8.75 -29.09 -0.69
C SER A 60 -8.98 -29.11 -2.20
N GLU A 61 -7.97 -28.75 -3.00
CA GLU A 61 -8.00 -28.86 -4.47
C GLU A 61 -8.27 -30.29 -4.95
N ARG A 62 -7.89 -31.29 -4.14
CA ARG A 62 -8.11 -32.72 -4.42
C ARG A 62 -9.43 -33.26 -3.85
N SER A 63 -10.27 -32.40 -3.28
CA SER A 63 -11.58 -32.81 -2.75
C SER A 63 -12.59 -33.06 -3.87
N THR A 64 -13.40 -34.11 -3.73
CA THR A 64 -14.53 -34.36 -4.63
C THR A 64 -15.82 -33.82 -4.00
N PRO A 65 -16.92 -33.65 -4.75
CA PRO A 65 -18.22 -33.30 -4.18
C PRO A 65 -18.69 -34.25 -3.07
N GLN A 66 -18.25 -35.52 -3.12
CA GLN A 66 -18.52 -36.58 -2.14
C GLN A 66 -17.49 -36.62 -1.00
N SER A 67 -16.24 -36.21 -1.24
CA SER A 67 -15.14 -36.19 -0.28
C SER A 67 -14.62 -34.76 -0.05
N LYS A 68 -15.49 -33.90 0.48
CA LYS A 68 -15.18 -32.50 0.81
C LYS A 68 -14.24 -32.37 2.01
N ILE A 69 -12.95 -32.54 1.76
CA ILE A 69 -11.88 -32.31 2.75
C ILE A 69 -11.72 -30.80 2.93
N VAL A 70 -11.93 -30.31 4.16
CA VAL A 70 -11.66 -28.93 4.55
C VAL A 70 -10.15 -28.77 4.73
N LYS A 71 -9.59 -27.71 4.14
CA LYS A 71 -8.18 -27.33 4.31
C LYS A 71 -8.02 -26.33 5.46
N HIS A 72 -8.83 -25.27 5.46
CA HIS A 72 -8.89 -24.28 6.54
C HIS A 72 -10.33 -23.77 6.73
N THR A 73 -10.69 -23.38 7.97
CA THR A 73 -11.85 -22.51 8.23
C THR A 73 -11.33 -21.09 8.53
N TYR A 74 -11.83 -20.10 7.80
CA TYR A 74 -11.37 -18.71 7.83
C TYR A 74 -12.45 -17.76 8.37
N LEU A 75 -12.11 -16.90 9.32
CA LEU A 75 -13.01 -15.90 9.90
C LEU A 75 -12.31 -14.54 10.00
N GLU A 76 -12.95 -13.52 9.43
CA GLU A 76 -12.57 -12.11 9.62
C GLU A 76 -13.39 -11.50 10.74
N MET A 77 -12.72 -10.78 11.64
CA MET A 77 -13.34 -10.09 12.76
C MET A 77 -12.94 -8.62 12.77
N HIS A 78 -13.87 -7.70 13.02
CA HIS A 78 -13.60 -6.26 13.03
C HIS A 78 -14.48 -5.49 14.03
N GLY A 79 -13.88 -4.53 14.72
CA GLY A 79 -14.55 -3.63 15.64
C GLY A 79 -14.80 -4.21 17.04
N ASP A 80 -15.32 -3.36 17.92
CA ASP A 80 -15.72 -3.66 19.31
C ASP A 80 -17.24 -3.88 19.46
N GLN A 81 -17.99 -3.78 18.37
CA GLN A 81 -19.42 -4.08 18.31
C GLN A 81 -19.63 -5.58 18.05
N ARG A 82 -20.84 -6.13 18.28
CA ARG A 82 -21.10 -7.56 17.98
C ARG A 82 -20.88 -7.91 16.51
N PHE A 83 -21.23 -7.00 15.61
CA PHE A 83 -20.95 -7.10 14.18
C PHE A 83 -20.68 -5.71 13.62
N THR A 84 -19.82 -5.62 12.60
CA THR A 84 -19.71 -4.44 11.72
C THR A 84 -20.25 -4.81 10.34
N GLU A 85 -21.05 -3.92 9.75
CA GLU A 85 -21.56 -4.09 8.39
C GLU A 85 -20.56 -3.53 7.37
N VAL A 86 -20.18 -4.35 6.39
CA VAL A 86 -19.22 -4.00 5.34
C VAL A 86 -19.86 -4.28 3.98
N LYS A 87 -20.06 -3.22 3.19
CA LYS A 87 -20.62 -3.32 1.82
C LYS A 87 -19.54 -3.80 0.86
N SER A 88 -19.68 -4.99 0.31
CA SER A 88 -18.80 -5.48 -0.76
C SER A 88 -19.22 -4.88 -2.10
N TRP A 89 -18.43 -3.97 -2.66
CA TRP A 89 -18.69 -3.42 -4.01
C TRP A 89 -18.47 -4.46 -5.11
N GLN A 90 -17.56 -5.41 -4.90
CA GLN A 90 -17.31 -6.51 -5.85
C GLN A 90 -18.53 -7.45 -5.99
N ARG A 91 -19.25 -7.71 -4.89
CA ARG A 91 -20.46 -8.58 -4.90
C ARG A 91 -21.78 -7.80 -4.88
N LYS A 92 -21.74 -6.50 -4.57
CA LYS A 92 -22.88 -5.63 -4.23
C LYS A 92 -23.68 -6.11 -3.01
N GLU A 93 -23.04 -6.86 -2.11
CA GLU A 93 -23.64 -7.49 -0.93
C GLU A 93 -23.27 -6.76 0.37
N LEU A 94 -24.19 -6.71 1.34
CA LEU A 94 -23.93 -6.26 2.70
C LEU A 94 -23.43 -7.45 3.54
N ARG A 95 -22.13 -7.60 3.72
CA ARG A 95 -21.56 -8.62 4.62
C ARG A 95 -21.57 -8.09 6.05
N ARG A 96 -21.81 -8.96 7.02
CA ARG A 96 -21.55 -8.69 8.45
C ARG A 96 -20.29 -9.42 8.86
N LEU A 97 -19.35 -8.70 9.47
CA LEU A 97 -18.17 -9.28 10.13
C LEU A 97 -18.44 -9.32 11.63
N PRO A 98 -18.27 -10.45 12.34
CA PRO A 98 -18.30 -10.49 13.80
C PRO A 98 -17.23 -9.54 14.39
N GLY A 99 -17.50 -8.88 15.51
CA GLY A 99 -16.47 -8.07 16.17
C GLY A 99 -15.66 -8.82 17.21
N LEU A 100 -14.53 -8.24 17.62
CA LEU A 100 -13.56 -8.84 18.53
C LEU A 100 -14.14 -9.14 19.93
N VAL A 101 -15.27 -8.53 20.29
CA VAL A 101 -16.02 -8.84 21.54
C VAL A 101 -16.62 -10.24 21.59
N TRP A 102 -16.62 -11.01 20.49
CA TRP A 102 -16.95 -12.44 20.54
C TRP A 102 -15.86 -13.29 21.22
N SER A 103 -14.62 -12.79 21.34
CA SER A 103 -13.61 -13.37 22.24
C SER A 103 -13.16 -12.35 23.30
N PRO A 104 -13.93 -12.17 24.39
CA PRO A 104 -13.56 -11.32 25.51
C PRO A 104 -12.20 -11.69 26.14
N THR A 105 -11.82 -12.96 26.11
CA THR A 105 -10.56 -13.44 26.70
C THR A 105 -9.36 -13.05 25.83
N LEU A 106 -9.43 -13.25 24.50
CA LEU A 106 -8.40 -12.77 23.57
C LEU A 106 -8.21 -11.25 23.72
N MET A 107 -9.32 -10.50 23.77
CA MET A 107 -9.28 -9.05 23.93
C MET A 107 -8.88 -8.60 25.34
N ALA A 108 -8.88 -9.46 26.36
CA ALA A 108 -8.24 -9.18 27.63
C ALA A 108 -6.71 -9.26 27.47
N CYS A 109 -6.19 -10.40 27.02
CA CYS A 109 -4.75 -10.61 26.82
C CYS A 109 -4.14 -9.55 25.87
N MET A 110 -4.84 -9.22 24.78
CA MET A 110 -4.37 -8.22 23.80
C MET A 110 -4.38 -6.79 24.31
N ARG A 111 -5.24 -6.42 25.28
CA ARG A 111 -5.15 -5.08 25.93
C ARG A 111 -3.89 -4.95 26.77
N ASP A 112 -3.43 -6.04 27.39
CA ASP A 112 -2.28 -6.04 28.28
C ASP A 112 -0.94 -6.05 27.50
N VAL A 113 -0.89 -6.66 26.30
CA VAL A 113 0.36 -6.79 25.51
C VAL A 113 0.43 -5.94 24.23
N ALA A 114 -0.67 -5.75 23.49
CA ALA A 114 -0.61 -5.13 22.17
C ALA A 114 -0.21 -3.64 22.16
N PRO A 115 -0.56 -2.79 23.16
CA PRO A 115 -0.09 -1.41 23.19
C PRO A 115 1.45 -1.27 23.18
N ALA A 116 2.18 -2.24 23.73
CA ALA A 116 3.65 -2.25 23.69
C ALA A 116 4.24 -2.74 22.35
N LEU A 117 3.48 -3.52 21.58
CA LEU A 117 3.97 -4.20 20.36
C LEU A 117 3.45 -3.54 19.06
N LEU A 118 2.17 -3.18 19.01
CA LEU A 118 1.51 -2.48 17.91
C LEU A 118 1.44 -0.96 18.11
N GLY A 119 1.61 -0.46 19.34
CA GLY A 119 1.32 0.94 19.71
C GLY A 119 -0.16 1.20 20.02
N SER A 120 -1.05 0.23 19.80
CA SER A 120 -2.47 0.29 20.17
C SER A 120 -3.02 -1.09 20.52
N VAL A 121 -4.24 -1.14 21.04
CA VAL A 121 -5.06 -2.36 20.98
C VAL A 121 -5.44 -2.62 19.51
N PRO A 122 -5.47 -3.87 19.03
CA PRO A 122 -5.97 -4.20 17.70
C PRO A 122 -7.49 -3.98 17.59
N ASP A 123 -7.96 -3.67 16.40
CA ASP A 123 -9.40 -3.54 16.08
C ASP A 123 -9.88 -4.54 15.02
N THR A 124 -8.95 -5.30 14.44
CA THR A 124 -9.24 -6.28 13.39
C THR A 124 -8.42 -7.52 13.63
N ALA A 125 -9.01 -8.68 13.35
CA ALA A 125 -8.33 -9.95 13.35
C ALA A 125 -8.76 -10.85 12.20
N ARG A 126 -7.85 -11.77 11.85
CA ARG A 126 -8.09 -12.93 10.99
C ARG A 126 -7.83 -14.18 11.82
N VAL A 127 -8.88 -14.97 12.01
CA VAL A 127 -8.84 -16.25 12.69
C VAL A 127 -8.81 -17.34 11.60
N VAL A 128 -7.84 -18.25 11.68
CA VAL A 128 -7.74 -19.39 10.75
C VAL A 128 -7.53 -20.67 11.55
N GLU A 129 -8.46 -21.60 11.37
CA GLU A 129 -8.37 -22.98 11.82
C GLU A 129 -7.74 -23.81 10.69
N HIS A 130 -6.56 -24.36 10.93
CA HIS A 130 -5.81 -25.17 9.98
C HIS A 130 -6.13 -26.65 10.23
N ASN A 131 -6.79 -27.28 9.26
CA ASN A 131 -7.20 -28.69 9.32
C ASN A 131 -6.21 -29.61 8.56
N MET A 132 -5.32 -29.02 7.76
CA MET A 132 -4.28 -29.70 6.98
C MET A 132 -3.04 -28.79 6.84
N PRO A 133 -1.85 -29.34 6.56
CA PRO A 133 -0.64 -28.56 6.31
C PRO A 133 -0.75 -27.58 5.13
N GLY A 134 0.03 -26.50 5.21
CA GLY A 134 0.29 -25.57 4.12
C GLY A 134 -0.66 -24.39 4.03
N TYR A 135 -0.12 -23.20 4.24
CA TYR A 135 -0.82 -21.92 4.19
C TYR A 135 -0.14 -21.03 3.15
N GLU A 136 -0.93 -20.31 2.35
CA GLU A 136 -0.45 -19.64 1.13
C GLU A 136 0.66 -18.62 1.42
N MET A 137 1.76 -18.68 0.65
CA MET A 137 2.86 -17.71 0.74
C MET A 137 2.40 -16.37 0.16
N HIS A 138 2.12 -15.39 1.02
CA HIS A 138 1.54 -14.11 0.61
C HIS A 138 2.11 -12.93 1.43
N ILE A 139 1.94 -11.71 0.90
CA ILE A 139 2.22 -10.46 1.63
C ILE A 139 0.88 -9.92 2.14
N GLU A 140 0.81 -9.48 3.40
CA GLU A 140 -0.43 -8.90 3.94
C GLU A 140 -0.86 -7.63 3.20
N HIS A 141 -2.17 -7.49 3.00
CA HIS A 141 -2.77 -6.32 2.37
C HIS A 141 -2.39 -5.01 3.09
N PRO A 142 -2.10 -3.88 2.40
CA PRO A 142 -1.55 -2.68 3.04
C PRO A 142 -2.35 -2.13 4.23
N THR A 143 -3.67 -2.33 4.27
CA THR A 143 -4.52 -1.92 5.41
C THR A 143 -4.25 -2.64 6.72
N VAL A 144 -3.49 -3.74 6.71
CA VAL A 144 -2.96 -4.38 7.93
C VAL A 144 -1.94 -3.47 8.65
N GLY A 145 -1.43 -2.43 7.97
CA GLY A 145 -0.52 -1.46 8.55
C GLY A 145 0.93 -1.95 8.65
N CYS A 146 1.76 -1.14 9.29
CA CYS A 146 3.21 -1.35 9.38
C CYS A 146 3.64 -2.48 10.31
N CYS A 147 2.72 -3.06 11.09
CA CYS A 147 2.96 -4.14 12.04
C CYS A 147 1.69 -4.97 12.25
N PHE A 148 1.81 -6.29 12.34
CA PHE A 148 0.77 -7.18 12.86
C PHE A 148 1.30 -8.11 13.95
N LEU A 149 0.37 -8.66 14.74
CA LEU A 149 0.59 -9.77 15.65
C LEU A 149 0.01 -11.06 15.05
N TYR A 150 0.59 -12.20 15.37
CA TYR A 150 0.10 -13.53 14.99
C TYR A 150 0.26 -14.46 16.19
N LEU A 151 -0.87 -14.86 16.79
CA LEU A 151 -0.95 -15.76 17.94
C LEU A 151 -1.15 -17.19 17.43
N SER A 152 -0.25 -18.11 17.81
CA SER A 152 -0.34 -19.53 17.47
C SER A 152 -0.85 -20.33 18.68
N LEU A 153 -1.91 -21.11 18.49
CA LEU A 153 -2.61 -21.89 19.53
C LEU A 153 -2.81 -23.34 19.09
N LEU A 154 -3.04 -24.22 20.07
CA LEU A 154 -3.27 -25.66 19.97
C LEU A 154 -2.03 -26.49 19.58
N SER A 155 -1.27 -26.09 18.57
CA SER A 155 -0.06 -26.81 18.13
C SER A 155 1.09 -25.88 17.71
N ASP A 156 2.28 -26.46 17.64
CA ASP A 156 3.51 -25.82 17.14
C ASP A 156 3.46 -25.71 15.59
N THR A 157 4.15 -24.73 14.99
CA THR A 157 4.31 -24.63 13.52
C THR A 157 5.63 -23.95 13.12
N VAL A 158 6.00 -24.02 11.83
CA VAL A 158 7.11 -23.26 11.24
C VAL A 158 6.60 -22.40 10.09
N LEU A 159 6.53 -21.08 10.31
CA LEU A 159 6.28 -20.15 9.21
C LEU A 159 7.53 -20.04 8.34
N SER A 160 7.34 -20.16 7.03
CA SER A 160 8.34 -19.83 6.02
C SER A 160 8.22 -18.36 5.65
N PHE A 161 9.36 -17.72 5.39
CA PHE A 161 9.44 -16.34 4.89
C PHE A 161 10.29 -16.33 3.62
N ASP A 162 9.83 -15.68 2.55
CA ASP A 162 10.66 -15.43 1.35
C ASP A 162 10.48 -14.03 0.76
N ASP A 163 11.56 -13.52 0.17
CA ASP A 163 11.60 -12.34 -0.68
C ASP A 163 11.98 -12.80 -2.08
N GLU A 164 10.95 -13.03 -2.88
CA GLU A 164 11.04 -13.61 -4.23
C GLU A 164 11.94 -12.78 -5.19
N PRO A 165 11.86 -11.44 -5.25
CA PRO A 165 12.80 -10.61 -6.00
C PRO A 165 14.29 -10.83 -5.71
N THR A 166 14.67 -11.16 -4.46
CA THR A 166 16.09 -11.36 -4.10
C THR A 166 16.48 -12.82 -3.85
N GLY A 167 15.52 -13.75 -3.87
CA GLY A 167 15.70 -15.15 -3.50
C GLY A 167 16.02 -15.38 -2.01
N ARG A 168 16.01 -14.33 -1.17
CA ARG A 168 16.28 -14.44 0.26
C ARG A 168 15.15 -15.21 0.95
N ARG A 169 15.51 -16.05 1.93
CA ARG A 169 14.58 -16.92 2.67
C ARG A 169 14.90 -16.93 4.16
N GLY A 170 13.89 -17.23 4.98
CA GLY A 170 14.02 -17.44 6.41
C GLY A 170 12.88 -18.31 6.98
N GLN A 171 12.96 -18.61 8.26
CA GLN A 171 11.99 -19.43 8.99
C GLN A 171 11.73 -18.85 10.38
N VAL A 172 10.51 -19.06 10.87
CA VAL A 172 10.10 -18.68 12.23
C VAL A 172 9.37 -19.84 12.87
N PHE A 173 9.91 -20.38 13.96
CA PHE A 173 9.26 -21.41 14.76
C PHE A 173 8.28 -20.76 15.73
N LEU A 174 7.01 -21.15 15.64
CA LEU A 174 5.95 -20.69 16.52
C LEU A 174 5.48 -21.84 17.41
N PRO A 175 5.96 -21.92 18.67
CA PRO A 175 5.39 -22.82 19.66
C PRO A 175 3.89 -22.56 19.89
N GLN A 176 3.19 -23.55 20.41
CA GLN A 176 1.88 -23.40 21.01
C GLN A 176 1.89 -22.27 22.08
N ARG A 177 0.88 -21.40 22.05
CA ARG A 177 0.75 -20.16 22.84
C ARG A 177 1.85 -19.12 22.57
N SER A 178 2.53 -19.17 21.43
CA SER A 178 3.46 -18.11 21.04
C SER A 178 2.75 -16.96 20.31
N LEU A 179 3.29 -15.75 20.48
CA LEU A 179 2.90 -14.55 19.75
C LEU A 179 4.07 -14.10 18.90
N MET A 180 3.89 -14.05 17.58
CA MET A 180 4.79 -13.38 16.66
C MET A 180 4.37 -11.93 16.47
N ARG A 181 5.33 -11.03 16.34
CA ARG A 181 5.17 -9.66 15.87
C ARG A 181 5.97 -9.51 14.57
N CYS A 182 5.33 -9.07 13.49
CA CYS A 182 5.98 -8.85 12.19
C CYS A 182 5.82 -7.39 11.77
N SER A 183 6.93 -6.70 11.44
CA SER A 183 6.92 -5.29 11.03
C SER A 183 8.09 -4.93 10.10
N GLY A 184 8.04 -3.73 9.49
CA GLY A 184 9.12 -3.22 8.64
C GLY A 184 9.38 -4.06 7.39
N GLU A 185 10.63 -4.38 7.07
CA GLU A 185 11.02 -5.10 5.84
C GLU A 185 10.27 -6.44 5.70
N ALA A 186 10.32 -7.28 6.73
CA ALA A 186 9.66 -8.59 6.78
C ALA A 186 8.12 -8.51 6.73
N ARG A 187 7.53 -7.32 6.93
CA ARG A 187 6.10 -7.06 6.71
C ARG A 187 5.80 -6.64 5.27
N TRP A 188 6.68 -5.87 4.63
CA TRP A 188 6.36 -5.15 3.38
C TRP A 188 6.94 -5.77 2.11
N GLY A 189 8.17 -6.32 2.16
CA GLY A 189 8.87 -6.89 1.00
C GLY A 189 8.90 -8.41 0.97
N TRP A 190 8.34 -9.06 1.99
CA TRP A 190 8.45 -10.50 2.22
C TRP A 190 7.07 -11.16 2.23
N ARG A 191 6.96 -12.31 1.57
CA ARG A 191 5.83 -13.23 1.75
C ARG A 191 6.08 -14.09 2.98
N PHE A 192 5.01 -14.52 3.61
CA PHE A 192 5.04 -15.56 4.63
C PHE A 192 3.88 -16.53 4.45
N GLY A 193 4.04 -17.74 5.00
CA GLY A 193 3.09 -18.85 4.85
C GLY A 193 3.69 -20.13 5.43
N GLU A 194 3.14 -21.28 5.06
CA GLU A 194 3.56 -22.59 5.55
C GLU A 194 3.71 -23.58 4.42
N GLN A 195 4.69 -24.48 4.51
CA GLN A 195 4.90 -25.51 3.50
C GLN A 195 3.75 -26.55 3.55
N PRO A 196 3.29 -27.07 2.39
CA PRO A 196 2.22 -28.07 2.30
C PRO A 196 2.67 -29.50 2.67
N ASN A 197 3.68 -29.62 3.54
CA ASN A 197 4.25 -30.88 3.99
C ASN A 197 3.69 -31.22 5.38
N ASP A 198 3.36 -32.49 5.62
CA ASP A 198 2.85 -32.99 6.92
C ASP A 198 3.87 -32.89 8.07
N THR A 199 5.14 -32.65 7.72
CA THR A 199 6.20 -32.31 8.67
C THR A 199 6.96 -31.08 8.23
N HIS A 200 7.18 -30.16 9.17
CA HIS A 200 8.04 -28.99 9.00
C HIS A 200 9.36 -29.21 9.75
N THR A 201 10.45 -28.67 9.21
CA THR A 201 11.75 -28.62 9.91
C THR A 201 12.15 -27.17 10.08
N PHE A 202 12.44 -26.78 11.32
CA PHE A 202 13.13 -25.52 11.67
C PHE A 202 14.56 -25.85 12.08
N ILE A 203 15.53 -25.01 11.69
CA ILE A 203 16.92 -25.10 12.13
C ILE A 203 17.31 -23.72 12.62
N SER A 204 17.69 -23.60 13.91
CA SER A 204 18.14 -22.31 14.45
C SER A 204 19.56 -21.95 13.99
N ASP A 205 19.95 -20.68 14.15
CA ASP A 205 21.33 -20.21 13.91
C ASP A 205 22.40 -21.02 14.68
N ALA A 206 22.02 -21.63 15.80
CA ALA A 206 22.88 -22.52 16.60
C ALA A 206 22.90 -23.98 16.08
N GLY A 207 22.37 -24.24 14.88
CA GLY A 207 22.26 -25.57 14.27
C GLY A 207 21.22 -26.49 14.92
N VAL A 208 20.40 -26.00 15.85
CA VAL A 208 19.43 -26.84 16.57
C VAL A 208 18.23 -27.13 15.68
N ARG A 209 18.19 -28.35 15.13
CA ARG A 209 17.07 -28.86 14.35
C ARG A 209 15.87 -29.17 15.26
N ARG A 210 14.70 -28.64 14.90
CA ARG A 210 13.38 -29.05 15.40
C ARG A 210 12.57 -29.62 14.23
N VAL A 211 11.87 -30.72 14.47
CA VAL A 211 10.87 -31.26 13.55
C VAL A 211 9.50 -31.06 14.19
N VAL A 212 8.52 -30.65 13.40
CA VAL A 212 7.14 -30.37 13.83
C VAL A 212 6.22 -31.19 12.93
N GLU A 213 5.37 -32.00 13.54
CA GLU A 213 4.29 -32.70 12.84
C GLU A 213 3.07 -31.76 12.80
N THR A 214 2.42 -31.63 11.63
CA THR A 214 1.33 -30.66 11.48
C THR A 214 0.00 -31.25 11.95
N ASP A 215 -0.34 -30.97 13.20
CA ASP A 215 -1.66 -31.24 13.78
C ASP A 215 -2.63 -30.05 13.56
N MET A 216 -3.89 -30.20 13.97
CA MET A 216 -4.88 -29.13 13.96
C MET A 216 -4.37 -27.91 14.75
N ARG A 217 -4.55 -26.71 14.17
CA ARG A 217 -4.01 -25.47 14.75
C ARG A 217 -4.98 -24.32 14.61
N LEU A 218 -5.07 -23.48 15.64
CA LEU A 218 -5.74 -22.18 15.54
C LEU A 218 -4.68 -21.08 15.48
N SER A 219 -4.70 -20.26 14.42
CA SER A 219 -3.91 -19.03 14.35
C SER A 219 -4.82 -17.81 14.39
N VAL A 220 -4.49 -16.82 15.22
CA VAL A 220 -5.19 -15.53 15.25
C VAL A 220 -4.20 -14.41 14.93
N GLN A 221 -4.33 -13.83 13.75
CA GLN A 221 -3.60 -12.64 13.35
C GLN A 221 -4.38 -11.39 13.77
N LEU A 222 -3.73 -10.40 14.38
CA LEU A 222 -4.37 -9.17 14.87
C LEU A 222 -3.59 -7.92 14.46
N TRP A 223 -4.30 -6.85 14.12
CA TRP A 223 -3.69 -5.57 13.73
C TRP A 223 -4.60 -4.37 14.03
N ARG A 224 -4.06 -3.17 13.77
CA ARG A 224 -4.79 -1.91 13.79
C ARG A 224 -5.10 -1.51 12.35
N PHE A 225 -6.37 -1.46 11.98
CA PHE A 225 -6.81 -1.18 10.62
C PHE A 225 -6.36 0.22 10.18
N THR A 226 -5.61 0.28 9.07
CA THR A 226 -4.97 1.51 8.58
C THR A 226 -5.42 1.78 7.14
N PRO A 227 -6.65 2.29 6.90
CA PRO A 227 -7.19 2.47 5.55
C PRO A 227 -6.40 3.48 4.72
N GLN A 228 -5.75 4.46 5.33
CA GLN A 228 -5.00 5.52 4.64
C GLN A 228 -3.81 4.99 3.81
N LEU A 229 -3.41 3.73 4.01
CA LEU A 229 -2.40 3.05 3.19
C LEU A 229 -2.97 2.47 1.89
N LEU A 230 -4.30 2.29 1.78
CA LEU A 230 -4.95 2.13 0.48
C LEU A 230 -4.83 3.42 -0.32
N ASP A 231 -5.12 4.58 0.25
CA ASP A 231 -5.03 5.85 -0.48
C ASP A 231 -3.61 6.09 -1.00
N ALA A 232 -2.59 5.81 -0.20
CA ALA A 232 -1.19 5.89 -0.63
C ALA A 232 -0.88 4.95 -1.83
N ARG A 233 -1.34 3.69 -1.81
CA ARG A 233 -1.10 2.75 -2.91
C ARG A 233 -1.98 3.02 -4.13
N VAL A 234 -3.25 3.38 -3.94
CA VAL A 234 -4.17 3.77 -5.01
C VAL A 234 -3.75 5.08 -5.66
N LEU A 235 -3.18 6.03 -4.92
CA LEU A 235 -2.53 7.21 -5.50
C LEU A 235 -1.28 6.81 -6.31
N GLN A 236 -0.44 5.90 -5.81
CA GLN A 236 0.68 5.36 -6.59
C GLN A 236 0.20 4.67 -7.88
N ASP A 237 -0.74 3.73 -7.80
CA ASP A 237 -1.31 3.01 -8.95
C ASP A 237 -1.99 3.96 -9.94
N ARG A 238 -2.67 5.01 -9.46
CA ARG A 238 -3.29 6.04 -10.32
C ARG A 238 -2.25 6.97 -10.95
N VAL A 239 -1.12 7.24 -10.28
CA VAL A 239 0.01 7.98 -10.88
C VAL A 239 0.69 7.12 -11.94
N GLU A 240 1.04 5.86 -11.63
CA GLU A 240 1.63 4.91 -12.58
C GLU A 240 0.71 4.68 -13.80
N ALA A 241 -0.60 4.54 -13.59
CA ALA A 241 -1.58 4.43 -14.68
C ALA A 241 -1.80 5.75 -15.46
N SER A 242 -1.63 6.92 -14.82
CA SER A 242 -1.71 8.21 -15.52
C SER A 242 -0.48 8.46 -16.38
N ILE A 243 0.71 8.06 -15.90
CA ILE A 243 1.96 8.07 -16.67
C ILE A 243 1.81 7.17 -17.91
N ARG A 244 1.38 5.91 -17.75
CA ARG A 244 1.14 5.00 -18.89
C ARG A 244 0.11 5.55 -19.89
N ARG A 245 -0.97 6.18 -19.42
CA ARG A 245 -1.99 6.81 -20.29
C ARG A 245 -1.48 8.06 -21.03
N LEU A 246 -0.48 8.77 -20.49
CA LEU A 246 0.21 9.83 -21.21
C LEU A 246 1.14 9.24 -22.27
N GLU A 247 1.95 8.25 -21.92
CA GLU A 247 2.81 7.52 -22.86
C GLU A 247 2.02 6.87 -24.01
N GLU A 248 0.83 6.32 -23.74
CA GLU A 248 -0.10 5.77 -24.74
C GLU A 248 -0.75 6.86 -25.60
N ARG A 249 -1.10 8.02 -25.03
CA ARG A 249 -1.62 9.16 -25.80
C ARG A 249 -0.57 9.80 -26.70
N GLU A 250 0.69 9.85 -26.27
CA GLU A 250 1.79 10.33 -27.12
C GLU A 250 2.08 9.36 -28.27
N LYS A 251 1.98 8.04 -28.04
CA LYS A 251 2.12 7.01 -29.09
C LYS A 251 0.95 6.99 -30.08
N ASN A 252 -0.27 7.26 -29.63
CA ASN A 252 -1.47 7.25 -30.49
C ASN A 252 -1.79 8.62 -31.12
N GLY A 253 -1.24 9.71 -30.57
CA GLY A 253 -1.45 11.07 -31.05
C GLY A 253 -0.70 11.43 -32.34
N SER A 254 0.18 10.56 -32.81
CA SER A 254 0.96 10.76 -34.05
C SER A 254 0.24 10.35 -35.33
N ASP A 255 -0.92 9.66 -35.25
CA ASP A 255 -1.47 8.89 -36.39
C ASP A 255 -2.84 9.36 -36.92
N VAL A 256 -3.46 10.42 -36.38
CA VAL A 256 -4.78 10.91 -36.87
C VAL A 256 -4.89 12.43 -37.03
N ARG A 257 -4.89 12.87 -38.29
CA ARG A 257 -5.38 14.16 -38.85
C ARG A 257 -5.78 13.87 -40.32
N HIS A 258 -6.86 14.38 -40.93
CA HIS A 258 -7.99 15.22 -40.52
C HIS A 258 -9.23 14.80 -41.35
N THR A 259 -10.43 14.95 -40.79
CA THR A 259 -11.62 15.40 -41.57
C THR A 259 -12.66 16.00 -40.63
N GLU A 260 -13.37 17.03 -41.09
CA GLU A 260 -14.55 17.62 -40.43
C GLU A 260 -15.78 17.37 -41.31
N GLU A 261 -16.94 17.08 -40.71
CA GLU A 261 -18.25 17.50 -41.21
C GLU A 261 -19.29 17.45 -40.06
N PRO A 262 -20.41 18.22 -40.13
CA PRO A 262 -21.32 18.41 -39.00
C PRO A 262 -22.60 17.55 -39.07
N CYS A 263 -23.09 17.04 -37.93
CA CYS A 263 -24.52 16.69 -37.79
C CYS A 263 -24.99 16.66 -36.32
N GLU A 264 -26.30 16.43 -36.15
CA GLU A 264 -27.13 16.83 -35.00
C GLU A 264 -26.97 16.03 -33.68
N SER A 265 -27.47 16.62 -32.59
CA SER A 265 -27.46 16.06 -31.24
C SER A 265 -28.72 15.25 -30.90
N PRO A 266 -28.60 14.07 -30.28
CA PRO A 266 -29.69 13.45 -29.53
C PRO A 266 -29.80 14.06 -28.13
N LYS A 267 -31.02 14.31 -27.67
CA LYS A 267 -31.30 14.67 -26.27
C LYS A 267 -31.39 13.42 -25.40
N SER A 268 -30.83 13.47 -24.20
CA SER A 268 -31.29 12.65 -23.07
C SER A 268 -30.98 13.36 -21.75
N ASP A 269 -31.95 13.36 -20.83
CA ASP A 269 -31.93 14.22 -19.65
C ASP A 269 -31.12 13.62 -18.49
N PHE A 270 -30.34 14.47 -17.83
CA PHE A 270 -29.84 14.21 -16.47
C PHE A 270 -30.41 15.25 -15.50
N SER A 271 -31.62 14.97 -15.00
CA SER A 271 -32.21 15.68 -13.87
C SER A 271 -31.33 15.53 -12.63
N ALA A 272 -30.88 16.66 -12.07
CA ALA A 272 -30.01 16.66 -10.90
C ALA A 272 -30.81 16.51 -9.59
N ALA A 273 -30.45 15.49 -8.80
CA ALA A 273 -30.69 15.41 -7.36
C ALA A 273 -29.41 14.81 -6.73
N SER A 274 -28.43 15.58 -6.26
CA SER A 274 -28.39 16.58 -5.18
C SER A 274 -28.14 15.96 -3.78
N VAL A 275 -27.22 16.60 -3.04
CA VAL A 275 -26.84 16.34 -1.63
C VAL A 275 -26.13 15.01 -1.32
N GLY A 276 -24.94 15.06 -0.68
CA GLY A 276 -24.53 14.00 0.25
C GLY A 276 -23.08 13.51 0.34
N GLN A 277 -22.12 14.37 0.75
CA GLN A 277 -20.92 14.02 1.54
C GLN A 277 -19.85 13.05 0.94
N ASN A 278 -18.61 13.15 1.46
CA ASN A 278 -17.42 12.45 0.93
C ASN A 278 -17.43 10.94 1.29
N THR A 279 -17.06 10.06 0.34
CA THR A 279 -17.00 8.59 0.51
C THR A 279 -15.94 7.88 -0.39
N GLY A 280 -15.13 6.96 0.15
CA GLY A 280 -14.02 6.26 -0.53
C GLY A 280 -13.15 5.35 0.37
N GLY A 281 -12.22 4.55 -0.18
CA GLY A 281 -11.04 4.08 0.61
C GLY A 281 -11.12 2.88 1.59
N GLY A 282 -12.28 2.30 1.95
CA GLY A 282 -12.31 0.98 2.62
C GLY A 282 -11.72 -0.14 1.73
N PRO A 283 -11.42 -1.36 2.24
CA PRO A 283 -11.06 -2.51 1.39
C PRO A 283 -12.20 -2.85 0.41
N LEU A 284 -13.39 -2.39 0.80
CA LEU A 284 -14.60 -2.29 0.01
C LEU A 284 -15.22 -0.87 0.22
N GLY A 285 -14.47 0.20 -0.09
CA GLY A 285 -14.88 1.61 -0.32
C GLY A 285 -15.89 2.33 0.63
N GLY A 286 -15.47 3.34 1.39
CA GLY A 286 -16.32 4.28 2.19
C GLY A 286 -15.50 5.13 3.20
N ASP A 287 -15.59 6.49 3.13
CA ASP A 287 -14.64 7.44 3.79
C ASP A 287 -15.05 7.80 5.22
N TYR A 288 -14.08 8.33 5.98
CA TYR A 288 -14.29 9.34 7.03
C TYR A 288 -13.15 10.41 6.96
N ALA A 289 -13.37 11.66 7.41
CA ALA A 289 -12.44 12.79 7.17
C ALA A 289 -12.38 13.86 8.29
N ALA A 290 -11.20 14.50 8.48
CA ALA A 290 -11.01 15.86 9.06
C ALA A 290 -9.54 16.39 8.99
N ASN A 291 -9.36 17.60 8.41
CA ASN A 291 -8.55 18.81 8.77
C ASN A 291 -7.30 18.75 9.72
N THR A 292 -6.25 19.61 9.66
CA THR A 292 -5.76 20.70 8.74
C THR A 292 -4.34 21.21 9.15
N SER A 293 -3.43 21.48 8.18
CA SER A 293 -2.39 22.58 8.07
C SER A 293 -1.39 22.90 9.23
N PRO A 294 -0.30 23.73 9.07
CA PRO A 294 0.16 24.57 7.93
C PRO A 294 1.66 24.42 7.50
N HIS A 295 2.21 25.41 6.77
CA HIS A 295 3.44 25.46 5.92
C HIS A 295 4.47 26.57 6.33
N PRO A 296 5.57 26.96 5.60
CA PRO A 296 6.04 26.72 4.21
C PRO A 296 7.46 26.04 4.14
N GLY A 297 8.38 26.11 3.15
CA GLY A 297 8.60 26.78 1.83
C GLY A 297 10.11 26.61 1.41
N GLY A 298 10.69 27.03 0.26
CA GLY A 298 10.22 27.56 -1.05
C GLY A 298 11.32 28.37 -1.81
N GLY A 299 11.67 28.09 -3.09
CA GLY A 299 12.69 28.87 -3.85
C GLY A 299 12.94 28.51 -5.36
N THR A 300 13.40 29.48 -6.17
CA THR A 300 14.00 29.47 -7.55
C THR A 300 13.44 28.53 -8.66
N LYS A 301 12.81 29.07 -9.73
CA LYS A 301 12.23 28.29 -10.87
C LYS A 301 13.28 27.77 -11.87
N ILE A 302 13.03 26.58 -12.45
CA ILE A 302 13.62 26.07 -13.71
C ILE A 302 12.54 26.18 -14.82
N THR A 303 12.97 26.30 -16.08
CA THR A 303 12.12 26.44 -17.28
C THR A 303 11.83 25.10 -17.97
N MET A 304 10.62 24.95 -18.51
CA MET A 304 10.13 23.69 -19.11
C MET A 304 11.01 23.17 -20.27
N GLY A 305 11.40 24.06 -21.20
CA GLY A 305 12.24 23.70 -22.36
C GLY A 305 13.69 23.31 -22.04
N THR A 306 14.08 23.31 -20.76
CA THR A 306 15.32 22.66 -20.28
C THR A 306 15.05 21.16 -20.07
N ILE A 307 13.97 20.86 -19.33
CA ILE A 307 13.54 19.49 -18.98
C ILE A 307 13.22 18.66 -20.23
N GLU A 308 12.59 19.29 -21.22
CA GLU A 308 12.24 18.69 -22.52
C GLU A 308 13.48 18.18 -23.28
N LYS A 309 14.55 19.01 -23.33
CA LYS A 309 15.82 18.64 -23.98
C LYS A 309 16.56 17.54 -23.24
N ASP A 310 16.57 17.58 -21.91
CA ASP A 310 17.17 16.55 -21.08
C ASP A 310 16.45 15.21 -21.31
N TYR A 311 15.11 15.23 -21.34
CA TYR A 311 14.28 14.05 -21.56
C TYR A 311 14.57 13.36 -22.91
N ASP A 312 14.60 14.10 -24.02
CA ASP A 312 14.90 13.50 -25.34
C ASP A 312 16.35 12.97 -25.42
N LYS A 313 17.31 13.63 -24.77
CA LYS A 313 18.71 13.18 -24.65
C LYS A 313 18.79 11.84 -23.89
N TYR A 314 18.04 11.68 -22.80
CA TYR A 314 17.93 10.40 -22.07
C TYR A 314 17.17 9.33 -22.86
N LYS A 315 16.11 9.70 -23.59
CA LYS A 315 15.30 8.82 -24.43
C LYS A 315 16.13 8.17 -25.56
N GLN A 316 17.01 8.94 -26.21
CA GLN A 316 17.98 8.41 -27.17
C GLN A 316 19.01 7.48 -26.50
N LYS A 317 19.63 7.89 -25.37
CA LYS A 317 20.56 7.00 -24.61
C LYS A 317 19.88 5.67 -24.25
N PHE A 318 18.61 5.68 -23.83
CA PHE A 318 17.85 4.45 -23.49
C PHE A 318 17.48 3.58 -24.70
N GLN A 319 17.06 4.18 -25.82
CA GLN A 319 16.73 3.45 -27.05
C GLN A 319 17.95 2.69 -27.62
N ASN A 320 19.14 3.29 -27.58
CA ASN A 320 20.36 2.61 -28.00
C ASN A 320 20.67 1.37 -27.14
N VAL A 321 20.56 1.49 -25.80
CA VAL A 321 20.75 0.34 -24.88
C VAL A 321 19.71 -0.75 -25.12
N HIS A 322 18.44 -0.38 -25.34
CA HIS A 322 17.37 -1.34 -25.65
C HIS A 322 17.63 -2.09 -26.97
N GLY A 323 18.14 -1.40 -28.00
CA GLY A 323 18.54 -2.02 -29.27
C GLY A 323 19.64 -3.07 -29.09
N VAL A 324 20.71 -2.76 -28.33
CA VAL A 324 21.78 -3.72 -28.04
C VAL A 324 21.25 -4.93 -27.27
N LEU A 325 20.35 -4.75 -26.30
CA LEU A 325 19.73 -5.85 -25.55
C LEU A 325 18.83 -6.74 -26.43
N GLN A 326 18.11 -6.16 -27.41
CA GLN A 326 17.33 -6.93 -28.38
C GLN A 326 18.23 -7.71 -29.36
N GLU A 327 19.33 -7.13 -29.82
CA GLU A 327 20.33 -7.84 -30.63
C GLU A 327 20.98 -9.00 -29.84
N MET A 328 21.37 -8.77 -28.58
CA MET A 328 21.89 -9.83 -27.70
C MET A 328 20.90 -10.98 -27.54
N LYS A 329 19.61 -10.66 -27.31
CA LYS A 329 18.57 -11.69 -27.21
C LYS A 329 18.40 -12.46 -28.53
N ALA A 330 18.37 -11.77 -29.68
CA ALA A 330 18.26 -12.43 -30.98
C ALA A 330 19.44 -13.37 -31.27
N LEU A 331 20.66 -12.99 -30.87
CA LEU A 331 21.85 -13.87 -30.97
C LEU A 331 21.76 -15.07 -30.04
N GLN A 332 21.27 -14.88 -28.81
CA GLN A 332 21.06 -15.95 -27.82
C GLN A 332 19.97 -16.94 -28.26
N ASP A 333 18.83 -16.44 -28.73
CA ASP A 333 17.71 -17.25 -29.26
C ASP A 333 18.12 -18.00 -30.55
N ALA A 334 19.08 -17.46 -31.32
CA ALA A 334 19.71 -18.12 -32.47
C ALA A 334 20.87 -19.08 -32.10
N GLY A 335 21.17 -19.26 -30.81
CA GLY A 335 22.23 -20.15 -30.33
C GLY A 335 23.67 -19.69 -30.64
N GLN A 336 23.87 -18.41 -31.00
CA GLN A 336 25.20 -17.87 -31.30
C GLN A 336 25.90 -17.35 -30.04
N PRO A 337 27.19 -17.67 -29.81
CA PRO A 337 27.93 -17.18 -28.66
C PRO A 337 28.20 -15.67 -28.79
N ILE A 338 27.68 -14.89 -27.85
CA ILE A 338 27.94 -13.45 -27.77
C ILE A 338 29.43 -13.24 -27.44
N ASN A 339 30.16 -12.60 -28.34
CA ASN A 339 31.61 -12.39 -28.22
C ASN A 339 31.90 -11.00 -27.62
N ASP A 340 32.77 -10.94 -26.60
CA ASP A 340 33.22 -9.71 -25.94
C ASP A 340 33.69 -8.62 -26.92
N MET A 341 34.30 -8.99 -28.05
CA MET A 341 34.77 -8.05 -29.06
C MET A 341 33.62 -7.37 -29.84
N TRP A 342 32.47 -8.05 -29.97
CA TRP A 342 31.25 -7.46 -30.51
C TRP A 342 30.60 -6.53 -29.47
N LEU A 343 30.51 -6.99 -28.21
CA LEU A 343 29.90 -6.23 -27.12
C LEU A 343 30.65 -4.91 -26.86
N LYS A 344 31.99 -4.96 -26.79
CA LYS A 344 32.83 -3.77 -26.61
C LYS A 344 32.67 -2.76 -27.75
N ARG A 345 32.54 -3.22 -29.00
CA ARG A 345 32.30 -2.33 -30.15
C ARG A 345 30.95 -1.62 -30.04
N LYS A 346 29.87 -2.38 -29.80
CA LYS A 346 28.51 -1.83 -29.63
C LYS A 346 28.37 -0.86 -28.45
N ILE A 347 29.19 -1.00 -27.40
CA ILE A 347 29.24 -0.07 -26.27
C ILE A 347 30.03 1.21 -26.63
N LEU A 348 31.19 1.08 -27.29
CA LEU A 348 32.01 2.21 -27.72
C LEU A 348 31.33 3.08 -28.78
N ASP A 349 30.58 2.47 -29.70
CA ASP A 349 29.76 3.16 -30.71
C ASP A 349 28.59 3.97 -30.08
N GLY A 350 28.36 3.84 -28.76
CA GLY A 350 27.22 4.44 -28.05
C GLY A 350 27.55 5.52 -27.01
N GLN A 351 28.82 5.85 -26.75
CA GLN A 351 29.19 6.90 -25.77
C GLN A 351 29.32 8.29 -26.42
N GLY A 352 28.59 9.27 -25.88
CA GLY A 352 28.80 10.70 -26.17
C GLY A 352 29.94 11.29 -25.32
N ASN A 353 30.49 12.44 -25.74
CA ASN A 353 31.67 13.07 -25.13
C ASN A 353 31.56 13.23 -23.60
N ALA A 354 32.61 12.81 -22.88
CA ALA A 354 32.71 12.92 -21.42
C ALA A 354 32.66 14.38 -20.89
N GLU A 355 33.06 15.35 -21.72
CA GLU A 355 32.94 16.79 -21.47
C GLU A 355 31.47 17.23 -21.27
N GLN A 356 30.52 16.51 -21.87
CA GLN A 356 29.10 16.81 -21.76
C GLN A 356 28.52 16.35 -20.41
N ASP A 357 28.86 15.15 -19.94
CA ASP A 357 28.33 14.63 -18.68
C ASP A 357 28.90 15.44 -17.48
N THR A 358 30.14 15.96 -17.57
CA THR A 358 30.66 16.97 -16.60
C THR A 358 29.91 18.29 -16.67
N SER A 359 29.50 18.76 -17.86
CA SER A 359 28.68 19.98 -17.99
C SER A 359 27.25 19.83 -17.43
N ASP A 360 26.70 18.62 -17.48
CA ASP A 360 25.40 18.27 -16.87
C ASP A 360 25.51 18.13 -15.33
N GLY A 361 26.73 18.23 -14.77
CA GLY A 361 27.02 18.20 -13.34
C GLY A 361 27.33 16.82 -12.76
N PHE A 362 27.60 15.81 -13.60
CA PHE A 362 28.08 14.50 -13.17
C PHE A 362 29.60 14.46 -13.20
N ASP A 363 30.23 14.48 -12.03
CA ASP A 363 31.68 14.32 -11.91
C ASP A 363 32.03 12.83 -11.74
N ALA A 364 32.85 12.30 -12.66
CA ALA A 364 33.29 10.92 -12.63
C ALA A 364 34.36 10.64 -11.56
N GLU A 365 35.03 11.68 -11.04
CA GLU A 365 36.01 11.58 -9.96
C GLU A 365 35.40 11.90 -8.58
N ASP A 366 34.26 12.62 -8.52
CA ASP A 366 33.43 12.83 -7.31
C ASP A 366 31.99 12.29 -7.49
N VAL A 367 31.86 10.97 -7.54
CA VAL A 367 30.55 10.30 -7.66
C VAL A 367 29.69 10.49 -6.40
N GLU A 368 30.30 10.45 -5.21
CA GLU A 368 29.57 10.49 -3.93
C GLU A 368 29.03 11.90 -3.64
N GLY A 369 29.85 12.94 -3.78
CA GLY A 369 29.41 14.33 -3.69
C GLY A 369 28.47 14.75 -4.84
N THR A 370 28.48 14.06 -5.98
CA THR A 370 27.46 14.22 -7.03
C THR A 370 26.08 13.73 -6.55
N TRP A 371 26.00 12.56 -5.89
CA TRP A 371 24.73 12.03 -5.38
C TRP A 371 24.12 12.89 -4.27
N ASP A 372 24.93 13.38 -3.31
CA ASP A 372 24.45 14.29 -2.26
C ASP A 372 23.89 15.60 -2.84
N ARG A 373 24.54 16.15 -3.88
CA ARG A 373 24.05 17.33 -4.63
C ARG A 373 22.70 17.06 -5.32
N VAL A 374 22.47 15.85 -5.82
CA VAL A 374 21.20 15.44 -6.45
C VAL A 374 20.08 15.24 -5.41
N ASP A 375 20.34 14.52 -4.31
CA ASP A 375 19.36 14.27 -3.25
C ASP A 375 18.93 15.56 -2.53
N ALA A 376 19.87 16.46 -2.22
CA ALA A 376 19.54 17.78 -1.67
C ALA A 376 18.59 18.58 -2.60
N ARG A 377 18.85 18.53 -3.91
CA ARG A 377 18.04 19.17 -4.95
C ARG A 377 16.66 18.51 -5.08
N ALA A 378 16.57 17.19 -4.96
CA ALA A 378 15.30 16.44 -4.97
C ALA A 378 14.44 16.76 -3.73
N ARG A 379 15.05 16.85 -2.53
CA ARG A 379 14.37 17.25 -1.29
C ARG A 379 13.80 18.67 -1.40
N PHE A 380 14.57 19.60 -1.97
CA PHE A 380 14.15 20.97 -2.25
C PHE A 380 12.92 21.03 -3.20
N TYR A 381 12.92 20.29 -4.31
CA TYR A 381 11.75 20.23 -5.19
C TYR A 381 10.53 19.57 -4.54
N LYS A 382 10.73 18.51 -3.75
CA LYS A 382 9.64 17.82 -3.02
C LYS A 382 8.98 18.73 -1.96
N ALA A 383 9.75 19.57 -1.27
CA ALA A 383 9.23 20.58 -0.35
C ALA A 383 8.44 21.67 -1.09
N ARG A 384 8.95 22.11 -2.25
CA ARG A 384 8.35 23.21 -3.02
C ARG A 384 7.11 22.82 -3.81
N LEU A 385 7.04 21.61 -4.36
CA LEU A 385 5.82 21.07 -4.97
C LEU A 385 4.68 20.99 -3.95
N LYS A 386 5.00 20.62 -2.70
CA LYS A 386 4.04 20.70 -1.59
C LYS A 386 3.63 22.13 -1.21
N SER A 387 4.43 23.15 -1.54
CA SER A 387 4.18 24.55 -1.14
C SER A 387 3.59 25.41 -2.27
N MET A 388 3.05 24.79 -3.33
CA MET A 388 2.25 25.49 -4.36
C MET A 388 0.78 25.17 -4.13
N ASP A 389 -0.02 26.21 -3.88
CA ASP A 389 -1.48 26.10 -3.72
C ASP A 389 -2.11 25.91 -5.11
N TYR A 390 -2.63 24.71 -5.38
CA TYR A 390 -3.32 24.38 -6.64
C TYR A 390 -4.83 24.63 -6.58
N ASP A 391 -5.41 24.85 -5.40
CA ASP A 391 -6.85 24.99 -5.19
C ASP A 391 -7.27 26.47 -5.07
N GLY A 392 -6.31 27.41 -5.12
CA GLY A 392 -6.56 28.85 -5.19
C GLY A 392 -7.12 29.48 -3.90
N SER A 393 -6.88 28.84 -2.76
CA SER A 393 -7.50 29.16 -1.46
C SER A 393 -6.83 30.32 -0.71
N ALA A 394 -5.59 30.66 -1.04
CA ALA A 394 -4.74 31.61 -0.30
C ALA A 394 -5.20 33.09 -0.26
N SER A 395 -6.32 33.45 -0.90
CA SER A 395 -6.78 34.84 -1.10
C SER A 395 -8.03 35.25 -0.32
N LEU A 396 -8.51 34.44 0.64
CA LEU A 396 -9.70 34.76 1.44
C LEU A 396 -9.55 35.91 2.46
N ASN A 397 -8.32 36.39 2.70
CA ASN A 397 -8.05 37.58 3.51
C ASN A 397 -7.34 38.65 2.68
N ASN A 398 -8.07 39.30 1.77
CA ASN A 398 -7.76 40.66 1.34
C ASN A 398 -9.03 41.39 0.92
N THR A 399 -9.12 42.67 1.29
CA THR A 399 -10.13 43.59 0.74
C THR A 399 -10.00 43.61 -0.78
N MET A 400 -11.13 43.65 -1.50
CA MET A 400 -11.10 43.74 -2.97
C MET A 400 -10.27 44.96 -3.39
N PRO A 401 -9.25 44.80 -4.28
CA PRO A 401 -8.45 45.93 -4.74
C PRO A 401 -9.33 47.01 -5.37
N ASP A 402 -8.95 48.27 -5.23
CA ASP A 402 -9.67 49.36 -5.87
C ASP A 402 -9.44 49.28 -7.40
N ILE A 403 -10.52 49.05 -8.15
CA ILE A 403 -10.50 48.82 -9.60
C ILE A 403 -10.97 50.08 -10.36
N THR A 404 -10.61 51.25 -9.85
CA THR A 404 -11.03 52.55 -10.41
C THR A 404 -10.18 53.03 -11.58
N GLU A 405 -8.86 52.77 -11.60
CA GLU A 405 -7.96 53.42 -12.57
C GLU A 405 -7.36 52.51 -13.66
N ASP A 406 -6.90 51.29 -13.37
CA ASP A 406 -6.09 50.51 -14.34
C ASP A 406 -6.48 49.02 -14.47
N ALA A 407 -7.55 48.77 -15.24
CA ALA A 407 -7.98 47.42 -15.65
C ALA A 407 -8.23 47.38 -17.17
N PRO A 408 -7.25 46.93 -17.99
CA PRO A 408 -7.43 46.83 -19.43
C PRO A 408 -8.41 45.69 -19.80
N LEU A 409 -9.30 45.99 -20.74
CA LEU A 409 -10.48 45.22 -21.17
C LEU A 409 -11.73 45.39 -20.26
N ASP A 410 -12.86 45.60 -20.92
CA ASP A 410 -14.14 46.04 -20.33
C ASP A 410 -14.88 44.92 -19.58
N MET A 411 -14.35 44.53 -18.42
CA MET A 411 -14.95 43.54 -17.53
C MET A 411 -16.40 43.89 -17.15
N LYS A 412 -16.75 45.18 -17.06
CA LYS A 412 -18.12 45.63 -16.76
C LYS A 412 -19.09 45.27 -17.90
N LYS A 413 -18.72 45.40 -19.18
CA LYS A 413 -19.51 44.84 -20.31
C LYS A 413 -19.56 43.32 -20.29
N THR A 414 -18.44 42.65 -20.04
CA THR A 414 -18.36 41.18 -20.06
C THR A 414 -19.25 40.55 -18.98
N ILE A 415 -19.19 41.06 -17.75
CA ILE A 415 -20.01 40.57 -16.64
C ILE A 415 -21.49 40.87 -16.88
N ARG A 416 -21.85 42.05 -17.41
CA ARG A 416 -23.25 42.36 -17.81
C ARG A 416 -23.79 41.43 -18.91
N LYS A 417 -22.94 40.94 -19.83
CA LYS A 417 -23.34 39.95 -20.85
C LYS A 417 -23.53 38.53 -20.29
N ILE A 418 -22.77 38.16 -19.25
CA ILE A 418 -22.77 36.81 -18.68
C ILE A 418 -23.77 36.66 -17.54
N ALA A 419 -24.08 37.74 -16.80
CA ALA A 419 -25.01 37.71 -15.67
C ALA A 419 -26.40 37.07 -15.95
N PRO A 420 -27.06 37.27 -17.11
CA PRO A 420 -28.33 36.61 -17.42
C PRO A 420 -28.21 35.09 -17.66
N LEU A 421 -26.99 34.59 -17.89
CA LEU A 421 -26.69 33.18 -18.16
C LEU A 421 -26.21 32.42 -16.91
N VAL A 422 -26.07 33.11 -15.78
CA VAL A 422 -25.55 32.55 -14.52
C VAL A 422 -26.62 32.70 -13.44
N LYS A 423 -26.93 31.61 -12.74
CA LYS A 423 -27.88 31.62 -11.62
C LYS A 423 -27.40 32.60 -10.54
N ASP A 424 -28.31 33.46 -10.08
CA ASP A 424 -28.03 34.58 -9.17
C ASP A 424 -27.12 35.70 -9.73
N GLY A 425 -26.79 35.70 -11.03
CA GLY A 425 -25.88 36.68 -11.66
C GLY A 425 -26.32 38.14 -11.55
N GLU A 426 -27.61 38.43 -11.44
CA GLU A 426 -28.13 39.78 -11.20
C GLU A 426 -27.64 40.36 -9.86
N LYS A 427 -27.48 39.53 -8.82
CA LYS A 427 -26.93 39.95 -7.52
C LYS A 427 -25.47 40.37 -7.63
N ILE A 428 -24.71 39.71 -8.51
CA ILE A 428 -23.31 40.05 -8.81
C ILE A 428 -23.23 41.42 -9.52
N VAL A 429 -24.18 41.73 -10.40
CA VAL A 429 -24.30 43.07 -11.02
C VAL A 429 -24.68 44.12 -9.98
N ALA A 430 -25.59 43.80 -9.05
CA ALA A 430 -26.01 44.71 -7.98
C ALA A 430 -24.92 45.00 -6.93
N SER A 431 -23.90 44.13 -6.78
CA SER A 431 -22.78 44.34 -5.85
C SER A 431 -21.66 45.27 -6.36
N PHE A 432 -21.77 45.84 -7.56
CA PHE A 432 -20.77 46.81 -8.05
C PHE A 432 -20.98 48.21 -7.43
N PRO A 433 -19.93 48.86 -6.92
CA PRO A 433 -19.99 50.27 -6.53
C PRO A 433 -20.38 51.17 -7.70
N GLY A 434 -21.30 52.11 -7.47
CA GLY A 434 -21.72 53.11 -8.47
C GLY A 434 -22.83 52.67 -9.42
N LEU A 435 -23.93 52.11 -8.88
CA LEU A 435 -25.19 51.89 -9.60
C LEU A 435 -26.35 52.65 -8.94
N GLN A 436 -26.30 53.97 -9.06
CA GLN A 436 -27.45 54.89 -9.13
C GLN A 436 -27.27 55.76 -10.38
#